data_AF-A0A817KKJ4-F1
#
_entry.id   AF-A0A817KKJ4-F1
#
_cell.length_a   1.000
_cell.length_b   1.000
_cell.length_c   1.000
_cell.angle_alpha   90.00
_cell.angle_beta   90.00
_cell.angle_gamma   90.00
#
_symmetry.space_group_name_H-M   'P 1'
#
loop_
_entity.id
_entity.type
_entity.pdbx_description
1 polymer ?
#
loop_
_entity_poly.entity_id
_entity_poly.type
_entity_poly.pdbx_seq_one_letter_code
_entity_poly.pdbx_strand_id
1 'polypeptide(L)'
;MVTRKTQSSWEDLIIKYKQDNKLYSRSCKLHNRCTQISLNDSDRLCPCGSLVRCHSFWDPNLQNREKNFNFPDNSLAGFKFNDSTTTPVTIFGRLKPNDCKFIRLDVQSDMNNIYQLLVDDSGGQNPKPDLILSIYGGTNYFNMVKQLEKRIICDLIDAVITTNAWILTNGVDNGVAKLVGECISYHCLLTEISKKIKCIGLTMWGTVTEDMRCRLKYESHDYPKNEIYRQTPDNVQEHYETIQKNHTHCILFDDEKFNTHNGDSHRHNLVLTACKDKDHT
;
A
#
# COMPACT_ATOMS: atom_id res chain seq x y z
N MET A 1 -37.10 3.41 -18.24
CA MET A 1 -36.03 2.41 -18.32
C MET A 1 -34.77 3.04 -17.75
N VAL A 2 -34.49 2.82 -16.46
CA VAL A 2 -33.30 3.40 -15.79
C VAL A 2 -32.10 2.59 -16.25
N THR A 3 -31.22 3.19 -17.03
CA THR A 3 -29.94 2.60 -17.39
C THR A 3 -29.12 2.42 -16.11
N ARG A 4 -28.95 1.18 -15.65
CA ARG A 4 -27.97 0.85 -14.62
C ARG A 4 -26.60 1.21 -15.18
N LYS A 5 -26.02 2.34 -14.74
CA LYS A 5 -24.60 2.61 -14.95
C LYS A 5 -23.83 1.44 -14.35
N THR A 6 -23.05 0.74 -15.17
CA THR A 6 -22.10 -0.26 -14.70
C THR A 6 -21.06 0.44 -13.83
N GLN A 7 -20.92 -0.02 -12.58
CA GLN A 7 -19.91 0.50 -11.66
C GLN A 7 -18.51 0.23 -12.23
N SER A 8 -17.66 1.25 -12.26
CA SER A 8 -16.26 1.12 -12.69
C SER A 8 -15.51 0.16 -11.77
N SER A 9 -14.62 -0.66 -12.34
CA SER A 9 -13.78 -1.54 -11.53
C SER A 9 -12.75 -0.72 -10.72
N TRP A 10 -12.15 -1.35 -9.69
CA TRP A 10 -11.06 -0.75 -8.91
C TRP A 10 -9.92 -0.25 -9.80
N GLU A 11 -9.54 -1.09 -10.77
CA GLU A 11 -8.48 -0.81 -11.73
C GLU A 11 -8.84 0.37 -12.64
N ASP A 12 -10.08 0.42 -13.16
CA ASP A 12 -10.56 1.53 -14.00
C ASP A 12 -10.59 2.85 -13.24
N LEU A 13 -11.00 2.82 -11.96
CA LEU A 13 -11.01 4.00 -11.09
C LEU A 13 -9.59 4.52 -10.88
N ILE A 14 -8.61 3.66 -10.61
CA ILE A 14 -7.21 4.06 -10.45
C ILE A 14 -6.67 4.65 -11.74
N ILE A 15 -6.93 4.03 -12.89
CA ILE A 15 -6.50 4.54 -14.21
C ILE A 15 -7.06 5.94 -14.44
N LYS A 16 -8.34 6.18 -14.11
CA LYS A 16 -8.97 7.51 -14.20
C LYS A 16 -8.28 8.52 -13.28
N TYR A 17 -8.04 8.19 -12.02
CA TYR A 17 -7.39 9.09 -11.06
C TYR A 17 -5.93 9.39 -11.43
N LYS A 18 -5.23 8.42 -12.04
CA LYS A 18 -3.90 8.58 -12.62
C LYS A 18 -3.92 9.58 -13.79
N GLN A 19 -4.88 9.46 -14.71
CA GLN A 19 -5.05 10.40 -15.82
C GLN A 19 -5.41 11.82 -15.36
N ASP A 20 -6.20 11.93 -14.29
CA ASP A 20 -6.56 13.20 -13.66
C ASP A 20 -5.43 13.82 -12.82
N ASN A 21 -4.25 13.20 -12.75
CA ASN A 21 -3.13 13.66 -11.91
C ASN A 21 -3.50 13.79 -10.43
N LYS A 22 -4.32 12.85 -9.92
CA LYS A 22 -4.79 12.85 -8.51
C LYS A 22 -4.01 11.90 -7.61
N LEU A 23 -3.35 10.90 -8.19
CA LEU A 23 -2.62 9.85 -7.48
C LEU A 23 -1.25 9.65 -8.11
N TYR A 24 -0.25 9.45 -7.26
CA TYR A 24 1.13 9.27 -7.67
C TYR A 24 1.78 8.17 -6.82
N SER A 25 2.75 7.48 -7.42
CA SER A 25 3.68 6.63 -6.67
C SER A 25 5.02 7.33 -6.56
N ARG A 26 5.94 6.78 -5.78
CA ARG A 26 7.35 7.21 -5.78
C ARG A 26 8.20 6.36 -6.71
N SER A 27 9.19 6.99 -7.33
CA SER A 27 10.36 6.34 -7.92
C SER A 27 11.60 6.71 -7.10
N CYS A 28 12.60 5.83 -7.08
CA CYS A 28 13.78 6.04 -6.23
C CYS A 28 14.68 7.16 -6.73
N LYS A 29 15.13 8.06 -5.83
CA LYS A 29 16.25 8.99 -6.09
C LYS A 29 17.63 8.38 -5.79
N LEU A 30 17.69 7.26 -5.06
CA LEU A 30 18.93 6.58 -4.65
C LEU A 30 19.52 5.75 -5.79
N HIS A 31 20.17 6.43 -6.73
CA HIS A 31 21.22 5.79 -7.53
C HIS A 31 22.43 6.66 -7.91
N ASN A 32 22.48 7.98 -7.63
CA ASN A 32 23.74 8.74 -7.87
C ASN A 32 24.60 8.93 -6.62
N ARG A 33 24.41 8.15 -5.55
CA ARG A 33 25.30 8.19 -4.36
C ARG A 33 25.95 6.85 -4.01
N CYS A 34 25.57 5.76 -4.67
CA CYS A 34 26.11 4.43 -4.41
C CYS A 34 27.04 4.03 -5.55
N THR A 35 28.28 4.55 -5.54
CA THR A 35 29.30 4.27 -6.55
C THR A 35 29.90 2.86 -6.47
N GLN A 36 29.41 2.00 -5.55
CA GLN A 36 29.95 0.66 -5.34
C GLN A 36 28.82 -0.37 -5.14
N ILE A 37 28.02 -0.58 -6.18
CA ILE A 37 27.13 -1.74 -6.20
C ILE A 37 27.94 -2.91 -6.75
N SER A 38 28.19 -3.90 -5.90
CA SER A 38 28.75 -5.17 -6.36
C SER A 38 27.79 -5.79 -7.39
N LEU A 39 28.30 -6.45 -8.42
CA LEU A 39 27.48 -7.17 -9.41
C LEU A 39 26.52 -8.20 -8.76
N ASN A 40 26.77 -8.58 -7.51
CA ASN A 40 25.91 -9.47 -6.74
C ASN A 40 24.65 -8.79 -6.16
N ASP A 41 24.61 -7.45 -6.13
CA ASP A 41 23.52 -6.66 -5.55
C ASP A 41 22.57 -6.06 -6.62
N SER A 42 22.84 -6.29 -7.92
CA SER A 42 22.05 -5.77 -9.04
C SER A 42 20.60 -6.24 -9.02
N ASP A 43 20.39 -7.42 -8.43
CA ASP A 43 19.10 -8.06 -8.38
C ASP A 43 18.39 -7.89 -7.02
N ARG A 44 18.97 -7.16 -6.07
CA ARG A 44 18.23 -6.78 -4.84
C ARG A 44 17.10 -5.80 -5.19
N LEU A 45 16.00 -5.82 -4.44
CA LEU A 45 14.97 -4.78 -4.58
C LEU A 45 15.38 -3.52 -3.84
N CYS A 46 15.21 -2.40 -4.54
CA CYS A 46 15.31 -1.07 -3.99
C CYS A 46 14.10 -0.78 -3.08
N PRO A 47 14.20 0.14 -2.10
CA PRO A 47 13.04 0.57 -1.30
C PRO A 47 11.84 0.99 -2.16
N CYS A 48 12.06 1.57 -3.34
CA CYS A 48 11.00 1.90 -4.29
C CYS A 48 10.36 0.68 -4.98
N GLY A 49 10.69 -0.54 -4.58
CA GLY A 49 10.19 -1.76 -5.21
C GLY A 49 10.80 -2.14 -6.56
N SER A 50 11.48 -1.29 -7.30
CA SER A 50 12.12 -1.75 -8.54
C SER A 50 13.43 -2.50 -8.23
N LEU A 51 13.86 -3.39 -9.13
CA LEU A 51 15.20 -3.97 -9.04
C LEU A 51 16.25 -2.89 -9.08
N VAL A 52 17.33 -3.06 -8.33
CA VAL A 52 18.48 -2.14 -8.35
C VAL A 52 18.96 -1.87 -9.79
N ARG A 53 19.09 -2.92 -10.63
CA ARG A 53 19.47 -2.77 -12.05
C ARG A 53 18.52 -1.92 -12.90
N CYS A 54 17.25 -1.76 -12.50
CA CYS A 54 16.26 -0.95 -13.24
C CYS A 54 16.39 0.56 -12.99
N HIS A 55 17.33 0.99 -12.15
CA HIS A 55 17.52 2.40 -11.77
C HIS A 55 18.50 3.20 -12.63
N SER A 56 18.96 2.64 -13.77
CA SER A 56 19.73 3.35 -14.80
C SER A 56 20.95 4.14 -14.29
N PHE A 57 22.09 3.48 -14.10
CA PHE A 57 23.42 3.96 -14.50
C PHE A 57 24.41 2.78 -14.41
N TRP A 58 24.39 1.91 -15.42
CA TRP A 58 25.53 1.04 -15.72
C TRP A 58 26.10 1.51 -17.07
N ASP A 59 27.11 2.39 -17.02
CA ASP A 59 27.95 2.66 -18.19
C ASP A 59 29.18 1.76 -18.10
N PRO A 60 29.27 0.70 -18.91
CA PRO A 60 30.44 -0.18 -18.92
C PRO A 60 31.74 0.53 -19.32
N ASN A 61 31.69 1.75 -19.89
CA ASN A 61 32.88 2.54 -20.22
C ASN A 61 33.42 3.38 -19.04
N LEU A 62 32.70 3.50 -17.92
CA LEU A 62 33.16 4.26 -16.75
C LEU A 62 34.17 3.51 -15.88
N GLN A 63 34.33 2.18 -16.03
CA GLN A 63 35.36 1.42 -15.32
C GLN A 63 36.80 1.90 -15.60
N ASN A 64 37.03 2.54 -16.76
CA ASN A 64 38.37 2.98 -17.16
C ASN A 64 38.65 4.47 -16.91
N ARG A 65 37.70 5.24 -16.36
CA ARG A 65 37.84 6.70 -16.16
C ARG A 65 38.06 7.14 -14.71
N GLU A 66 38.27 6.22 -13.78
CA GLU A 66 38.51 6.57 -12.37
C GLU A 66 39.89 7.19 -12.07
N LYS A 67 40.80 7.31 -13.04
CA LYS A 67 42.16 7.80 -12.73
C LYS A 67 42.38 9.30 -12.83
N ASN A 68 41.52 10.11 -13.47
CA ASN A 68 41.80 11.54 -13.65
C ASN A 68 40.54 12.41 -13.84
N PHE A 69 39.58 12.37 -12.89
CA PHE A 69 38.63 13.48 -12.74
C PHE A 69 38.88 14.16 -11.39
N ASN A 70 39.65 15.26 -11.43
CA ASN A 70 39.57 16.25 -10.37
C ASN A 70 38.20 16.93 -10.50
N PHE A 71 37.27 16.58 -9.62
CA PHE A 71 35.99 17.26 -9.50
C PHE A 71 36.23 18.70 -8.99
N PRO A 72 35.93 19.75 -9.77
CA PRO A 72 35.83 21.08 -9.22
C PRO A 72 34.45 21.22 -8.57
N ASP A 73 34.45 21.39 -7.26
CA ASP A 73 33.33 21.79 -6.42
C ASP A 73 32.09 20.88 -6.29
N ASN A 74 31.59 20.87 -5.06
CA ASN A 74 30.51 20.08 -4.47
C ASN A 74 29.09 20.38 -5.03
N SER A 75 28.94 20.75 -6.30
CA SER A 75 27.62 21.02 -6.88
C SER A 75 27.03 19.81 -7.59
N LEU A 76 26.17 19.07 -6.89
CA LEU A 76 25.21 18.07 -7.42
C LEU A 76 24.18 18.66 -8.42
N ALA A 77 24.44 19.81 -9.03
CA ALA A 77 23.44 20.65 -9.72
C ALA A 77 23.07 20.20 -11.15
N GLY A 78 23.61 19.10 -11.66
CA GLY A 78 23.37 18.64 -13.04
C GLY A 78 22.36 17.52 -13.21
N PHE A 79 22.06 16.73 -12.16
CA PHE A 79 21.15 15.60 -12.26
C PHE A 79 19.83 15.95 -11.59
N LYS A 80 18.88 16.48 -12.38
CA LYS A 80 17.49 16.59 -11.96
C LYS A 80 16.89 15.19 -11.89
N PHE A 81 16.98 14.56 -10.73
CA PHE A 81 16.18 13.38 -10.43
C PHE A 81 14.71 13.77 -10.46
N ASN A 82 13.87 12.91 -11.02
CA ASN A 82 12.43 13.14 -11.07
C ASN A 82 11.91 13.52 -9.68
N ASP A 83 11.09 14.56 -9.60
CA ASP A 83 10.34 14.81 -8.39
C ASP A 83 9.43 13.60 -8.15
N SER A 84 9.52 13.03 -6.95
CA SER A 84 8.85 11.78 -6.59
C SER A 84 7.33 11.86 -6.83
N THR A 85 6.77 13.07 -6.81
CA THR A 85 5.36 13.39 -7.01
C THR A 85 4.88 13.38 -8.46
N THR A 86 5.72 13.08 -9.46
CA THR A 86 5.29 13.00 -10.87
C THR A 86 5.28 11.57 -11.42
N THR A 87 5.62 10.57 -10.60
CA THR A 87 5.64 9.18 -11.08
C THR A 87 4.21 8.63 -11.07
N PRO A 88 3.71 8.12 -12.21
CA PRO A 88 2.38 7.53 -12.26
C PRO A 88 2.30 6.30 -11.34
N VAL A 89 1.10 5.99 -10.86
CA VAL A 89 0.87 4.76 -10.10
C VAL A 89 1.10 3.53 -11.00
N THR A 90 1.90 2.57 -10.51
CA THR A 90 2.27 1.33 -11.24
C THR A 90 2.00 0.05 -10.45
N ILE A 91 1.84 0.13 -9.13
CA ILE A 91 1.54 -1.03 -8.26
C ILE A 91 0.13 -0.89 -7.72
N PHE A 92 -0.81 -1.57 -8.36
CA PHE A 92 -2.20 -1.66 -7.93
C PHE A 92 -2.89 -2.86 -8.57
N GLY A 93 -3.89 -3.41 -7.91
CA GLY A 93 -4.62 -4.56 -8.41
C GLY A 93 -5.39 -5.25 -7.30
N ARG A 94 -5.54 -6.57 -7.41
CA ARG A 94 -6.24 -7.39 -6.40
C ARG A 94 -5.45 -8.64 -6.05
N LEU A 95 -5.33 -8.92 -4.77
CA LEU A 95 -4.67 -10.11 -4.27
C LEU A 95 -5.61 -11.32 -4.29
N LYS A 96 -5.22 -12.37 -5.01
CA LYS A 96 -5.91 -13.66 -4.98
C LYS A 96 -5.49 -14.49 -3.76
N PRO A 97 -6.38 -15.33 -3.20
CA PRO A 97 -7.73 -15.63 -3.66
C PRO A 97 -8.82 -14.69 -3.10
N ASN A 98 -8.51 -13.88 -2.09
CA ASN A 98 -9.49 -13.11 -1.31
C ASN A 98 -10.01 -11.81 -1.97
N ASP A 99 -9.45 -11.44 -3.13
CA ASP A 99 -9.79 -10.23 -3.88
C ASP A 99 -9.54 -8.91 -3.12
N CYS A 100 -8.57 -8.90 -2.20
CA CYS A 100 -8.15 -7.68 -1.50
C CYS A 100 -7.55 -6.69 -2.49
N LYS A 101 -8.19 -5.53 -2.66
CA LYS A 101 -7.77 -4.45 -3.55
C LYS A 101 -6.55 -3.75 -2.96
N PHE A 102 -5.53 -3.49 -3.75
CA PHE A 102 -4.35 -2.78 -3.27
C PHE A 102 -3.93 -1.66 -4.21
N ILE A 103 -3.23 -0.68 -3.64
CA ILE A 103 -2.58 0.42 -4.36
C ILE A 103 -1.37 0.91 -3.57
N ARG A 104 -0.28 1.20 -4.26
CA ARG A 104 0.90 1.89 -3.69
C ARG A 104 0.92 3.35 -4.08
N LEU A 105 1.06 4.22 -3.09
CA LEU A 105 0.98 5.66 -3.23
C LEU A 105 2.18 6.35 -2.57
N ASP A 106 2.53 7.54 -3.06
CA ASP A 106 3.43 8.44 -2.34
C ASP A 106 2.81 8.83 -0.99
N VAL A 107 3.61 8.84 0.07
CA VAL A 107 3.26 9.34 1.41
C VAL A 107 2.69 10.77 1.41
N GLN A 108 2.98 11.57 0.38
CA GLN A 108 2.50 12.94 0.15
C GLN A 108 1.21 13.02 -0.67
N SER A 109 0.64 11.90 -1.12
CA SER A 109 -0.61 11.88 -1.88
C SER A 109 -1.75 12.54 -1.09
N ASP A 110 -2.56 13.36 -1.76
CA ASP A 110 -3.68 14.07 -1.13
C ASP A 110 -4.72 13.08 -0.59
N MET A 111 -4.98 13.14 0.72
CA MET A 111 -5.94 12.27 1.40
C MET A 111 -7.38 12.47 0.89
N ASN A 112 -7.73 13.65 0.38
CA ASN A 112 -9.05 13.87 -0.23
C ASN A 112 -9.24 13.02 -1.50
N ASN A 113 -8.21 12.92 -2.34
CA ASN A 113 -8.24 12.07 -3.52
C ASN A 113 -8.32 10.58 -3.15
N ILE A 114 -7.60 10.16 -2.12
CA ILE A 114 -7.63 8.78 -1.61
C ILE A 114 -9.02 8.44 -1.05
N TYR A 115 -9.59 9.33 -0.23
CA TYR A 115 -10.93 9.16 0.32
C TYR A 115 -11.98 9.10 -0.79
N GLN A 116 -11.93 10.02 -1.77
CA GLN A 116 -12.88 10.03 -2.88
C GLN A 116 -12.75 8.77 -3.75
N LEU A 117 -11.53 8.25 -3.98
CA LEU A 117 -11.33 6.96 -4.65
C LEU A 117 -12.05 5.83 -3.91
N LEU A 118 -11.92 5.78 -2.58
CA LEU A 118 -12.58 4.76 -1.76
C LEU A 118 -14.11 4.90 -1.77
N VAL A 119 -14.64 6.13 -1.80
CA VAL A 119 -16.08 6.40 -1.92
C VAL A 119 -16.58 5.96 -3.30
N ASP A 120 -15.88 6.34 -4.38
CA ASP A 120 -16.22 5.97 -5.74
C ASP A 120 -16.23 4.45 -5.93
N ASP A 121 -15.28 3.75 -5.29
CA ASP A 121 -15.20 2.29 -5.32
C ASP A 121 -16.33 1.59 -4.53
N SER A 122 -16.87 2.20 -3.48
CA SER A 122 -17.97 1.59 -2.70
C SER A 122 -19.15 1.24 -3.58
N GLY A 123 -19.48 2.12 -4.54
CA GLY A 123 -20.70 2.00 -5.35
C GLY A 123 -21.98 1.98 -4.51
N GLY A 124 -23.13 2.06 -5.19
CA GLY A 124 -24.44 2.01 -4.52
C GLY A 124 -25.00 3.37 -4.08
N GLN A 125 -26.13 3.34 -3.36
CA GLN A 125 -26.91 4.54 -3.01
C GLN A 125 -26.28 5.35 -1.86
N ASN A 126 -25.58 4.71 -0.92
CA ASN A 126 -24.88 5.39 0.18
C ASN A 126 -23.39 5.00 0.20
N PRO A 127 -22.55 5.61 -0.66
CA PRO A 127 -21.16 5.20 -0.84
C PRO A 127 -20.21 5.68 0.28
N LYS A 128 -20.63 6.67 1.06
CA LYS A 128 -19.88 7.25 2.20
C LYS A 128 -20.21 6.52 3.50
N PRO A 129 -19.28 6.38 4.46
CA PRO A 129 -19.56 5.72 5.73
C PRO A 129 -20.37 6.59 6.70
N ASP A 130 -21.40 6.00 7.30
CA ASP A 130 -22.13 6.60 8.43
C ASP A 130 -21.29 6.57 9.72
N LEU A 131 -20.33 5.63 9.81
CA LEU A 131 -19.41 5.48 10.94
C LEU A 131 -18.03 5.01 10.46
N ILE A 132 -16.96 5.48 11.12
CA ILE A 132 -15.62 4.94 10.93
C ILE A 132 -15.14 4.34 12.25
N LEU A 133 -14.80 3.06 12.21
CA LEU A 133 -14.16 2.36 13.31
C LEU A 133 -12.66 2.21 13.00
N SER A 134 -11.84 3.08 13.59
CA SER A 134 -10.38 2.95 13.49
C SER A 134 -9.85 2.10 14.65
N ILE A 135 -9.41 0.89 14.35
CA ILE A 135 -8.89 -0.06 15.34
C ILE A 135 -7.36 0.06 15.42
N TYR A 136 -6.86 0.34 16.61
CA TYR A 136 -5.43 0.41 16.93
C TYR A 136 -5.04 -0.79 17.80
N GLY A 137 -3.84 -1.31 17.59
CA GLY A 137 -3.29 -2.37 18.43
C GLY A 137 -1.81 -2.56 18.17
N GLY A 138 -1.07 -3.01 19.19
CA GLY A 138 0.32 -3.40 19.02
C GLY A 138 0.45 -4.69 18.21
N THR A 139 1.67 -4.98 17.76
CA THR A 139 2.03 -6.26 17.12
C THR A 139 2.06 -7.42 18.11
N ASN A 140 2.13 -7.11 19.42
CA ASN A 140 2.06 -8.05 20.52
C ASN A 140 0.61 -8.32 20.94
N TYR A 141 0.30 -9.60 21.19
CA TYR A 141 -0.99 -10.00 21.79
C TYR A 141 -1.16 -9.34 23.17
N PHE A 142 -2.37 -8.88 23.50
CA PHE A 142 -2.68 -8.39 24.84
C PHE A 142 -2.41 -9.49 25.88
N ASN A 143 -2.15 -9.12 27.14
CA ASN A 143 -2.17 -10.05 28.28
C ASN A 143 -3.62 -10.50 28.58
N MET A 144 -4.28 -11.08 27.60
CA MET A 144 -5.66 -11.56 27.63
C MET A 144 -5.69 -12.98 27.07
N VAL A 145 -6.66 -13.79 27.48
CA VAL A 145 -6.86 -15.11 26.87
C VAL A 145 -7.21 -14.92 25.40
N LYS A 146 -6.42 -15.48 24.48
CA LYS A 146 -6.57 -15.31 23.01
C LYS A 146 -8.00 -15.51 22.49
N GLN A 147 -8.76 -16.42 23.12
CA GLN A 147 -10.16 -16.67 22.76
C GLN A 147 -11.09 -15.49 23.07
N LEU A 148 -10.82 -14.76 24.15
CA LEU A 148 -11.60 -13.59 24.54
C LEU A 148 -11.29 -12.40 23.62
N GLU A 149 -10.02 -12.19 23.28
CA GLU A 149 -9.60 -11.16 22.32
C GLU A 149 -10.30 -11.35 20.97
N LYS A 150 -10.28 -12.59 20.44
CA LYS A 150 -10.96 -12.92 19.19
C LYS A 150 -12.47 -12.71 19.27
N ARG A 151 -13.11 -13.08 20.39
CA ARG A 151 -14.55 -12.88 20.58
C ARG A 151 -14.92 -11.41 20.58
N ILE A 152 -14.20 -10.58 21.34
CA ILE A 152 -14.44 -9.13 21.39
C ILE A 152 -14.32 -8.52 19.99
N ILE A 153 -13.28 -8.89 19.23
CA ILE A 153 -13.12 -8.40 17.86
C ILE A 153 -14.27 -8.87 16.97
N CYS A 154 -14.66 -10.14 17.00
CA CYS A 154 -15.75 -10.61 16.16
C CYS A 154 -17.10 -9.95 16.53
N ASP A 155 -17.41 -9.79 17.83
CA ASP A 155 -18.62 -9.11 18.28
C ASP A 155 -18.64 -7.62 17.82
N LEU A 156 -17.48 -6.96 17.80
CA LEU A 156 -17.34 -5.61 17.25
C LEU A 156 -17.58 -5.57 15.74
N ILE A 157 -17.08 -6.56 15.00
CA ILE A 157 -17.31 -6.69 13.55
C ILE A 157 -18.80 -6.96 13.27
N ASP A 158 -19.47 -7.77 14.09
CA ASP A 158 -20.91 -8.00 13.99
C ASP A 158 -21.71 -6.68 14.14
N ALA A 159 -21.34 -5.83 15.09
CA ALA A 159 -21.97 -4.52 15.24
C ALA A 159 -21.76 -3.63 13.99
N VAL A 160 -20.53 -3.59 13.45
CA VAL A 160 -20.20 -2.83 12.23
C VAL A 160 -21.02 -3.30 11.03
N ILE A 161 -21.19 -4.62 10.85
CA ILE A 161 -21.93 -5.21 9.71
C ILE A 161 -23.38 -4.70 9.62
N THR A 162 -24.01 -4.41 10.76
CA THR A 162 -25.38 -3.90 10.81
C THR A 162 -25.50 -2.43 10.41
N THR A 163 -24.38 -1.74 10.25
CA THR A 163 -24.27 -0.32 9.93
C THR A 163 -23.55 -0.11 8.61
N ASN A 164 -23.67 1.07 8.00
CA ASN A 164 -22.80 1.46 6.89
C ASN A 164 -21.49 2.02 7.45
N ALA A 165 -20.66 1.16 8.02
CA ALA A 165 -19.42 1.55 8.68
C ALA A 165 -18.18 1.07 7.92
N TRP A 166 -17.13 1.88 7.94
CA TRP A 166 -15.80 1.48 7.47
C TRP A 166 -14.91 1.12 8.65
N ILE A 167 -14.11 0.07 8.48
CA ILE A 167 -13.10 -0.36 9.45
C ILE A 167 -11.73 0.09 8.94
N LEU A 168 -10.96 0.79 9.76
CA LEU A 168 -9.57 1.14 9.45
C LEU A 168 -8.62 0.42 10.39
N THR A 169 -7.56 -0.17 9.85
CA THR A 169 -6.49 -0.85 10.61
C THR A 169 -5.12 -0.46 10.05
N ASN A 170 -4.04 -0.95 10.67
CA ASN A 170 -2.68 -0.87 10.14
C ASN A 170 -2.42 -1.85 8.96
N GLY A 171 -3.38 -2.71 8.59
CA GLY A 171 -3.30 -3.51 7.37
C GLY A 171 -2.33 -4.69 7.36
N VAL A 172 -1.70 -5.03 8.49
CA VAL A 172 -0.63 -6.05 8.56
C VAL A 172 -1.11 -7.34 9.25
N ASP A 173 -0.59 -8.49 8.84
CA ASP A 173 -0.98 -9.85 9.28
C ASP A 173 -0.40 -10.23 10.64
N ASN A 174 -0.49 -9.32 11.59
CA ASN A 174 -0.15 -9.55 12.98
C ASN A 174 -1.11 -8.79 13.91
N GLY A 175 -1.00 -9.09 15.21
CA GLY A 175 -1.78 -8.43 16.26
C GLY A 175 -3.28 -8.33 15.96
N VAL A 176 -3.83 -7.14 16.19
CA VAL A 176 -5.27 -6.88 16.09
C VAL A 176 -5.79 -6.90 14.65
N ALA A 177 -5.01 -6.40 13.68
CA ALA A 177 -5.42 -6.40 12.27
C ALA A 177 -5.60 -7.82 11.74
N LYS A 178 -4.77 -8.77 12.19
CA LYS A 178 -4.97 -10.19 11.90
C LYS A 178 -6.31 -10.72 12.41
N LEU A 179 -6.67 -10.40 13.66
CA LEU A 179 -7.94 -10.84 14.24
C LEU A 179 -9.14 -10.24 13.50
N VAL A 180 -9.06 -8.96 13.12
CA VAL A 180 -10.07 -8.30 12.29
C VAL A 180 -10.24 -9.02 10.96
N GLY A 181 -9.15 -9.31 10.25
CA GLY A 181 -9.18 -10.07 9.01
C GLY A 181 -9.73 -11.48 9.17
N GLU A 182 -9.40 -12.19 10.24
CA GLU A 182 -9.96 -13.52 10.54
C GLU A 182 -11.48 -13.46 10.78
N CYS A 183 -11.97 -12.50 11.57
CA CYS A 183 -13.41 -12.34 11.81
C CYS A 183 -14.14 -11.98 10.50
N ILE A 184 -13.62 -11.05 9.70
CA ILE A 184 -14.21 -10.72 8.39
C ILE A 184 -14.29 -11.95 7.49
N SER A 185 -13.21 -12.72 7.40
CA SER A 185 -13.20 -13.96 6.61
C SER A 185 -14.24 -14.97 7.11
N TYR A 186 -14.41 -15.10 8.42
CA TYR A 186 -15.42 -15.97 9.03
C TYR A 186 -16.84 -15.54 8.63
N HIS A 187 -17.17 -14.25 8.71
CA HIS A 187 -18.49 -13.74 8.29
C HIS A 187 -18.72 -13.88 6.79
N CYS A 188 -17.71 -13.65 5.95
CA CYS A 188 -17.80 -13.86 4.50
C CYS A 188 -18.06 -15.32 4.11
N LEU A 189 -17.60 -16.29 4.90
CA LEU A 189 -17.87 -17.71 4.68
C LEU A 189 -19.29 -18.10 5.11
N LEU A 190 -19.82 -17.47 6.15
CA LEU A 190 -21.13 -17.80 6.71
C LEU A 190 -22.30 -17.07 6.05
N THR A 191 -22.03 -15.94 5.41
CA THR A 191 -23.07 -15.04 4.92
C THR A 191 -22.66 -14.41 3.58
N GLU A 192 -23.62 -14.14 2.68
CA GLU A 192 -23.37 -13.35 1.46
C GLU A 192 -23.07 -11.85 1.73
N ILE A 193 -22.76 -11.50 2.99
CA ILE A 193 -22.57 -10.13 3.48
C ILE A 193 -21.19 -9.56 3.12
N SER A 194 -20.33 -10.33 2.46
CA SER A 194 -19.00 -9.90 1.99
C SER A 194 -19.00 -8.57 1.23
N LYS A 195 -20.14 -8.20 0.63
CA LYS A 195 -20.32 -6.94 -0.10
C LYS A 195 -20.63 -5.70 0.75
N LYS A 196 -20.91 -5.84 2.06
CA LYS A 196 -21.24 -4.71 2.95
C LYS A 196 -20.06 -4.18 3.74
N ILE A 197 -19.06 -5.01 4.03
CA ILE A 197 -17.95 -4.62 4.91
C ILE A 197 -16.86 -3.93 4.09
N LYS A 198 -16.54 -2.69 4.43
CA LYS A 198 -15.35 -2.00 3.90
C LYS A 198 -14.28 -1.93 4.98
N CYS A 199 -13.31 -2.83 4.91
CA CYS A 199 -12.17 -2.88 5.81
C CYS A 199 -10.89 -2.49 5.06
N ILE A 200 -10.29 -1.39 5.48
CA ILE A 200 -9.15 -0.74 4.82
C ILE A 200 -7.93 -0.86 5.74
N GLY A 201 -6.90 -1.54 5.25
CA GLY A 201 -5.57 -1.52 5.85
C GLY A 201 -4.75 -0.36 5.28
N LEU A 202 -4.12 0.44 6.15
CA LEU A 202 -3.15 1.45 5.74
C LEU A 202 -1.80 1.09 6.34
N THR A 203 -0.81 0.81 5.48
CA THR A 203 0.54 0.43 5.92
C THR A 203 1.61 1.10 5.06
N MET A 204 2.86 1.02 5.52
CA MET A 204 4.01 1.57 4.80
C MET A 204 4.61 0.50 3.89
N TRP A 205 4.93 0.87 2.64
CA TRP A 205 5.58 -0.03 1.69
C TRP A 205 6.92 -0.60 2.21
N GLY A 206 7.63 0.22 2.98
CA GLY A 206 8.92 -0.11 3.60
C GLY A 206 8.87 -1.20 4.66
N THR A 207 7.71 -1.47 5.28
CA THR A 207 7.53 -2.52 6.31
C THR A 207 7.05 -3.83 5.72
N VAL A 208 6.54 -3.83 4.48
CA VAL A 208 6.05 -5.05 3.81
C VAL A 208 7.20 -5.99 3.49
N THR A 209 7.03 -7.29 3.71
CA THR A 209 8.06 -8.29 3.35
C THR A 209 8.40 -8.24 1.86
N GLU A 210 9.64 -8.60 1.55
CA GLU A 210 10.10 -8.66 0.16
C GLU A 210 9.26 -9.60 -0.71
N ASP A 211 8.96 -10.80 -0.21
CA ASP A 211 8.08 -11.76 -0.88
C ASP A 211 6.72 -11.14 -1.19
N MET A 212 6.13 -10.44 -0.22
CA MET A 212 4.84 -9.80 -0.41
C MET A 212 4.91 -8.63 -1.39
N ARG A 213 5.98 -7.82 -1.39
CA ARG A 213 6.23 -6.79 -2.41
C ARG A 213 6.36 -7.39 -3.81
N CYS A 214 7.03 -8.54 -3.94
CA CYS A 214 7.13 -9.26 -5.21
C CYS A 214 5.77 -9.78 -5.67
N ARG A 215 4.98 -10.33 -4.74
CA ARG A 215 3.61 -10.78 -5.04
C ARG A 215 2.71 -9.62 -5.48
N LEU A 216 2.77 -8.48 -4.80
CA LEU A 216 2.00 -7.28 -5.16
C LEU A 216 2.34 -6.78 -6.58
N LYS A 217 3.60 -6.86 -7.00
CA LYS A 217 3.99 -6.54 -8.38
C LYS A 217 3.47 -7.58 -9.37
N TYR A 218 3.56 -8.87 -9.01
CA TYR A 218 3.06 -9.96 -9.85
C TYR A 218 1.56 -9.86 -10.14
N GLU A 219 0.78 -9.51 -9.12
CA GLU A 219 -0.67 -9.33 -9.19
C GLU A 219 -1.06 -7.90 -9.64
N SER A 220 -0.09 -7.03 -9.90
CA SER A 220 -0.38 -5.65 -10.33
C SER A 220 -0.88 -5.63 -11.77
N HIS A 221 -1.83 -4.73 -12.03
CA HIS A 221 -2.41 -4.53 -13.34
C HIS A 221 -1.43 -3.93 -14.34
N ASP A 222 -0.61 -2.96 -13.89
CA ASP A 222 0.22 -2.10 -14.76
C ASP A 222 1.73 -2.30 -14.52
N TYR A 223 2.13 -3.37 -13.81
CA TYR A 223 3.54 -3.62 -13.49
C TYR A 223 4.20 -4.59 -14.49
N PRO A 224 5.39 -4.28 -15.03
CA PRO A 224 6.11 -5.14 -15.95
C PRO A 224 6.61 -6.43 -15.27
N LYS A 225 6.08 -7.59 -15.67
CA LYS A 225 6.34 -8.89 -15.02
C LYS A 225 7.80 -9.36 -15.11
N ASN A 226 8.54 -8.94 -16.12
CA ASN A 226 9.96 -9.21 -16.31
C ASN A 226 10.87 -8.49 -15.28
N GLU A 227 10.33 -7.55 -14.51
CA GLU A 227 11.05 -6.86 -13.43
C GLU A 227 10.80 -7.48 -12.04
N ILE A 228 10.03 -8.58 -11.99
CA ILE A 228 9.77 -9.28 -10.73
C ILE A 228 10.94 -10.21 -10.46
N TYR A 229 11.72 -9.87 -9.45
CA TYR A 229 12.78 -10.74 -8.97
C TYR A 229 12.29 -11.68 -7.88
N ARG A 230 12.72 -12.94 -7.95
CA ARG A 230 12.60 -13.91 -6.87
C ARG A 230 14.00 -14.37 -6.49
N GLN A 231 14.55 -13.76 -5.46
CA GLN A 231 15.33 -14.53 -4.50
C GLN A 231 14.68 -14.35 -3.14
N THR A 232 14.38 -15.46 -2.48
CA THR A 232 14.26 -15.48 -1.04
C THR A 232 15.63 -15.14 -0.48
N PRO A 233 15.80 -14.06 0.29
CA PRO A 233 17.02 -13.90 1.06
C PRO A 233 17.11 -15.11 2.00
N ASP A 234 18.24 -15.83 1.99
CA ASP A 234 18.50 -16.93 2.93
C ASP A 234 18.49 -16.46 4.41
N ASN A 235 18.41 -15.14 4.65
CA ASN A 235 18.24 -14.52 5.95
C ASN A 235 17.05 -13.55 5.93
N VAL A 236 15.88 -14.03 6.34
CA VAL A 236 14.69 -13.18 6.57
C VAL A 236 14.98 -12.30 7.80
N GLN A 237 15.18 -11.00 7.61
CA GLN A 237 15.22 -10.03 8.71
C GLN A 237 13.89 -10.06 9.48
N GLU A 238 13.97 -10.12 10.81
CA GLU A 238 12.85 -10.37 11.73
C GLU A 238 11.81 -9.23 11.84
N HIS A 239 11.90 -8.17 11.02
CA HIS A 239 11.17 -6.90 11.24
C HIS A 239 10.25 -6.50 10.06
N TYR A 240 9.94 -7.42 9.14
CA TYR A 240 9.00 -7.17 8.05
C TYR A 240 7.67 -7.88 8.26
N GLU A 241 6.59 -7.25 7.82
CA GLU A 241 5.22 -7.70 8.01
C GLU A 241 4.60 -8.09 6.67
N THR A 242 3.79 -9.15 6.65
CA THR A 242 2.93 -9.42 5.49
C THR A 242 1.61 -8.66 5.65
N ILE A 243 0.91 -8.39 4.55
CA ILE A 243 -0.33 -7.61 4.60
C ILE A 243 -1.55 -8.52 4.82
N GLN A 244 -2.60 -7.96 5.42
CA GLN A 244 -3.86 -8.66 5.62
C GLN A 244 -4.66 -8.84 4.34
N LYS A 245 -4.58 -10.05 3.79
CA LYS A 245 -5.34 -10.45 2.60
C LYS A 245 -6.85 -10.55 2.81
N ASN A 246 -7.33 -10.63 4.06
CA ASN A 246 -8.76 -10.72 4.37
C ASN A 246 -9.43 -9.35 4.51
N HIS A 247 -8.66 -8.26 4.48
CA HIS A 247 -9.22 -6.91 4.32
C HIS A 247 -9.76 -6.73 2.89
N THR A 248 -10.63 -5.76 2.70
CA THR A 248 -11.15 -5.46 1.35
C THR A 248 -10.22 -4.53 0.58
N HIS A 249 -9.49 -3.66 1.28
CA HIS A 249 -8.54 -2.73 0.70
C HIS A 249 -7.24 -2.68 1.48
N CYS A 250 -6.13 -2.47 0.78
CA CYS A 250 -4.81 -2.21 1.34
C CYS A 250 -4.16 -1.02 0.62
N ILE A 251 -3.90 0.06 1.35
CA ILE A 251 -3.22 1.26 0.85
C ILE A 251 -1.80 1.25 1.39
N LEU A 252 -0.84 1.25 0.47
CA LEU A 252 0.58 1.13 0.75
C LEU A 252 1.24 2.50 0.54
N PHE A 253 1.55 3.21 1.61
CA PHE A 253 2.23 4.49 1.53
C PHE A 253 3.74 4.30 1.45
N ASP A 254 4.37 5.03 0.53
CA ASP A 254 5.80 4.93 0.29
C ASP A 254 6.50 6.26 0.56
N ASP A 255 7.51 6.21 1.43
CA ASP A 255 8.39 7.31 1.80
C ASP A 255 9.86 7.04 1.42
N GLU A 256 10.11 6.05 0.55
CA GLU A 256 11.43 5.59 0.07
C GLU A 256 12.33 4.98 1.16
N LYS A 257 11.80 4.66 2.35
CA LYS A 257 12.57 4.10 3.46
C LYS A 257 12.12 2.69 3.79
N PHE A 258 13.04 1.86 4.26
CA PHE A 258 12.72 0.56 4.87
C PHE A 258 12.39 0.72 6.35
N ASN A 259 11.52 -0.14 6.88
CA ASN A 259 11.16 -0.22 8.30
C ASN A 259 10.60 1.09 8.92
N THR A 260 9.95 1.94 8.13
CA THR A 260 9.24 3.11 8.65
C THR A 260 7.83 2.72 9.09
N HIS A 261 7.55 2.83 10.38
CA HIS A 261 6.28 2.39 10.98
C HIS A 261 5.23 3.52 11.07
N ASN A 262 5.29 4.53 10.19
CA ASN A 262 4.51 5.77 10.30
C ASN A 262 3.09 5.71 9.71
N GLY A 263 2.56 4.52 9.38
CA GLY A 263 1.24 4.37 8.73
C GLY A 263 0.05 4.91 9.55
N ASP A 264 0.23 5.08 10.87
CA ASP A 264 -0.80 5.60 11.77
C ASP A 264 -1.19 7.05 11.48
N SER A 265 -0.25 7.88 11.02
CA SER A 265 -0.54 9.27 10.67
C SER A 265 -1.48 9.36 9.46
N HIS A 266 -1.28 8.51 8.46
CA HIS A 266 -2.15 8.45 7.26
C HIS A 266 -3.54 7.92 7.58
N ARG A 267 -3.63 6.92 8.46
CA ARG A 267 -4.93 6.44 8.95
C ARG A 267 -5.69 7.55 9.68
N HIS A 268 -5.02 8.28 10.59
CA HIS A 268 -5.62 9.41 11.28
C HIS A 268 -6.12 10.48 10.30
N ASN A 269 -5.31 10.85 9.31
CA ASN A 269 -5.69 11.83 8.29
C ASN A 269 -6.89 11.36 7.45
N LEU A 270 -6.98 10.07 7.12
CA LEU A 270 -8.15 9.52 6.42
C LEU A 270 -9.44 9.65 7.24
N VAL A 271 -9.35 9.40 8.56
CA VAL A 271 -10.48 9.64 9.49
C VAL A 271 -10.90 11.11 9.46
N LEU A 272 -9.95 12.04 9.60
CA LEU A 272 -10.24 13.47 9.59
C LEU A 272 -10.87 13.93 8.27
N THR A 273 -10.37 13.46 7.13
CA THR A 273 -10.95 13.76 5.82
C THR A 273 -12.39 13.29 5.72
N ALA A 274 -12.67 12.06 6.16
CA ALA A 274 -14.03 11.53 6.13
C ALA A 274 -14.99 12.24 7.10
N CYS A 275 -14.49 12.73 8.24
CA CYS A 275 -15.30 13.54 9.17
C CYS A 275 -15.68 14.89 8.56
N LYS A 276 -14.73 15.61 7.94
CA LYS A 276 -14.98 16.92 7.33
C LYS A 276 -15.99 16.88 6.18
N ASP A 277 -16.02 15.78 5.44
CA ASP A 277 -16.95 15.59 4.33
C ASP A 277 -18.43 15.50 4.80
N LYS A 278 -18.68 15.20 6.08
CA LYS A 278 -20.04 15.22 6.66
C LYS A 278 -20.55 16.61 7.01
N ASP A 279 -19.65 17.57 7.19
CA ASP A 279 -20.04 18.95 7.55
C ASP A 279 -20.55 19.76 6.34
N HIS A 280 -20.54 19.16 5.14
CA HIS A 280 -20.90 19.80 3.87
C HIS A 280 -22.14 19.20 3.18
N THR A 281 -22.86 18.29 3.84
CA THR A 281 -24.13 17.70 3.39
C THR A 281 -25.28 18.15 4.27
#